data_AF-A0A3D5D6N5-F1
#
_entry.id   AF-A0A3D5D6N5-F1
#
_cell.length_a   1.000
_cell.length_b   1.000
_cell.length_c   1.000
_cell.angle_alpha   90.00
_cell.angle_beta   90.00
_cell.angle_gamma   90.00
#
_symmetry.space_group_name_H-M   'P 1'
#
loop_
_entity.id
_entity.type
_entity.pdbx_description
1 polymer ?
#
loop_
_entity_poly.entity_id
_entity_poly.type
_entity_poly.pdbx_seq_one_letter_code
_entity_poly.pdbx_strand_id
1 'polypeptide(L)'
;MIMKKLLLFAFLFISIPVIAAKGDAALDPEAAGPDFKIQGEYAGKGVGVQVIALGEGKFRAVVHEGGLPGDGWNKKNKIELNGESTATGAAFPEVKGFKATIAGGEMKLAEPGRDARTLKKVLRKSPTLGSKPPEGAIVLFDGTSAKNFKPGKMSEDKLLMQGANSIQRFGSHKLHIEFRLPYQP
;
A
#
# COMPACT_ATOMS: atom_id res chain seq x y z
N MET A 1 -38.57 30.39 43.13
CA MET A 1 -37.11 30.54 43.20
C MET A 1 -36.45 29.15 43.05
N ILE A 2 -36.24 28.68 41.81
CA ILE A 2 -35.37 27.53 41.50
C ILE A 2 -34.73 27.83 40.13
N MET A 3 -33.48 28.31 40.14
CA MET A 3 -32.70 28.61 38.94
C MET A 3 -32.12 27.31 38.37
N LYS A 4 -32.47 26.96 37.12
CA LYS A 4 -31.84 25.89 36.36
C LYS A 4 -30.44 26.35 35.93
N LYS A 5 -29.38 25.70 36.45
CA LYS A 5 -28.00 25.91 36.00
C LYS A 5 -27.85 25.34 34.59
N LEU A 6 -27.59 26.21 33.61
CA LEU A 6 -27.23 25.84 32.25
C LEU A 6 -25.72 25.53 32.23
N LEU A 7 -25.36 24.25 32.14
CA LEU A 7 -23.98 23.82 31.93
C LEU A 7 -23.65 23.92 30.44
N LEU A 8 -22.78 24.87 30.07
CA LEU A 8 -22.24 25.00 28.72
C LEU A 8 -21.09 23.99 28.56
N PHE A 9 -21.29 22.91 27.82
CA PHE A 9 -20.23 21.99 27.43
C PHE A 9 -19.49 22.56 26.21
N ALA A 10 -18.29 23.09 26.42
CA ALA A 10 -17.39 23.47 25.32
C ALA A 10 -16.79 22.18 24.71
N PHE A 11 -17.22 21.81 23.51
CA PHE A 11 -16.59 20.75 22.71
C PHE A 11 -15.28 21.30 22.12
N LEU A 12 -14.15 20.88 22.70
CA LEU A 12 -12.83 21.14 22.14
C LEU A 12 -12.60 20.16 20.97
N PHE A 13 -12.76 20.64 19.73
CA PHE A 13 -12.34 19.91 18.54
C PHE A 13 -10.81 19.86 18.48
N ILE A 14 -10.22 18.77 18.98
CA ILE A 14 -8.82 18.46 18.72
C ILE A 14 -8.74 17.97 17.28
N SER A 15 -8.33 18.86 16.38
CA SER A 15 -7.90 18.47 15.03
C SER A 15 -6.60 17.69 15.17
N ILE A 16 -6.61 16.41 14.81
CA ILE A 16 -5.39 15.64 14.64
C ILE A 16 -4.80 16.09 13.30
N PRO A 17 -3.62 16.76 13.26
CA PRO A 17 -2.97 17.04 12.00
C PRO A 17 -2.59 15.70 11.36
N VAL A 18 -3.11 15.46 10.16
CA VAL A 18 -2.57 14.44 9.27
C VAL A 18 -1.16 14.89 8.92
N ILE A 19 -0.15 14.30 9.56
CA ILE A 19 1.24 14.52 9.19
C ILE A 19 1.43 13.81 7.85
N ALA A 20 1.44 14.60 6.78
CA ALA A 20 1.96 14.17 5.49
C ALA A 20 3.47 13.90 5.66
N ALA A 21 3.90 12.72 5.24
CA ALA A 21 5.31 12.36 5.30
C ALA A 21 6.16 13.24 4.37
N LYS A 22 7.33 13.66 4.87
CA LYS A 22 8.29 14.55 4.18
C LYS A 22 9.14 13.74 3.20
N GLY A 23 9.04 14.04 1.91
CA GLY A 23 9.92 13.54 0.85
C GLY A 23 9.30 13.76 -0.54
N ASP A 24 10.13 14.03 -1.55
CA ASP A 24 9.67 14.07 -2.94
C ASP A 24 9.23 12.66 -3.38
N ALA A 25 8.11 12.58 -4.09
CA ALA A 25 7.58 11.31 -4.55
C ALA A 25 8.50 10.73 -5.64
N ALA A 26 9.10 9.57 -5.39
CA ALA A 26 10.00 8.90 -6.33
C ALA A 26 9.18 8.15 -7.39
N LEU A 27 9.43 8.44 -8.67
CA LEU A 27 8.85 7.71 -9.81
C LEU A 27 9.71 6.50 -10.21
N ASP A 28 10.97 6.48 -9.82
CA ASP A 28 11.93 5.41 -10.07
C ASP A 28 12.18 4.59 -8.79
N PRO A 29 11.94 3.26 -8.80
CA PRO A 29 12.30 2.35 -7.71
C PRO A 29 13.76 2.42 -7.28
N GLU A 30 14.70 2.72 -8.17
CA GLU A 30 16.12 2.83 -7.81
C GLU A 30 16.41 4.08 -6.98
N ALA A 31 15.66 5.16 -7.22
CA ALA A 31 15.73 6.42 -6.48
C ALA A 31 14.94 6.38 -5.15
N ALA A 32 14.12 5.36 -4.92
CA ALA A 32 13.19 5.26 -3.79
C ALA A 32 13.84 4.94 -2.43
N GLY A 33 15.17 4.81 -2.37
CA GLY A 33 15.91 4.66 -1.12
C GLY A 33 15.80 3.27 -0.46
N PRO A 34 16.42 3.07 0.72
CA PRO A 34 16.51 1.78 1.39
C PRO A 34 15.15 1.26 1.89
N ASP A 35 14.27 2.15 2.36
CA ASP A 35 12.94 1.79 2.87
C ASP A 35 12.09 1.11 1.79
N PHE A 36 12.22 1.55 0.53
CA PHE A 36 11.56 0.94 -0.61
C PHE A 36 11.95 -0.53 -0.80
N LYS A 37 13.21 -0.87 -0.52
CA LYS A 37 13.72 -2.26 -0.61
C LYS A 37 13.17 -3.14 0.50
N ILE A 38 12.77 -2.58 1.63
CA ILE A 38 12.22 -3.32 2.77
C ILE A 38 10.71 -3.47 2.67
N GLN A 39 9.98 -2.42 2.28
CA GLN A 39 8.53 -2.52 2.12
C GLN A 39 8.12 -3.52 1.03
N GLY A 40 6.86 -3.93 1.09
CA GLY A 40 6.25 -4.84 0.12
C GLY A 40 5.63 -6.05 0.80
N GLU A 41 5.39 -7.08 0.02
CA GLU A 41 4.71 -8.29 0.48
C GLU A 41 5.70 -9.42 0.72
N TYR A 42 5.50 -10.15 1.81
CA TYR A 42 6.27 -11.33 2.18
C TYR A 42 5.30 -12.50 2.34
N ALA A 43 5.60 -13.62 1.70
CA ALA A 43 4.72 -14.79 1.72
C ALA A 43 5.45 -16.03 2.21
N GLY A 44 4.73 -16.84 2.98
CA GLY A 44 5.15 -18.17 3.42
C GLY A 44 3.94 -19.10 3.51
N LYS A 45 4.17 -20.36 3.87
CA LYS A 45 3.10 -21.36 3.95
C LYS A 45 2.04 -20.94 4.99
N GLY A 46 0.84 -20.61 4.50
CA GLY A 46 -0.31 -20.24 5.33
C GLY A 46 -0.16 -18.90 6.06
N VAL A 47 0.69 -17.99 5.59
CA VAL A 47 0.83 -16.64 6.15
C VAL A 47 1.34 -15.66 5.09
N GLY A 48 0.78 -14.46 5.09
CA GLY A 48 1.27 -13.33 4.33
C GLY A 48 1.53 -12.14 5.25
N VAL A 49 2.54 -11.33 4.96
CA VAL A 49 2.83 -10.09 5.69
C VAL A 49 2.98 -8.96 4.71
N GLN A 50 2.25 -7.87 4.93
CA GLN A 50 2.41 -6.62 4.19
C GLN A 50 3.23 -5.64 5.04
N VAL A 51 4.41 -5.26 4.56
CA VAL A 51 5.30 -4.30 5.21
C VAL A 51 5.14 -2.96 4.52
N ILE A 52 4.71 -1.96 5.28
CA ILE A 52 4.42 -0.60 4.84
C ILE A 52 5.54 0.29 5.38
N ALA A 53 6.26 0.99 4.50
CA ALA A 53 7.16 2.06 4.92
C ALA A 53 6.33 3.27 5.40
N LEU A 54 6.74 3.87 6.52
CA LEU A 54 6.11 5.06 7.11
C LEU A 54 7.05 6.29 7.06
N GLY A 55 8.20 6.14 6.39
CA GLY A 55 9.27 7.12 6.31
C GLY A 55 10.26 7.03 7.47
N GLU A 56 11.43 7.64 7.28
CA GLU A 56 12.49 7.75 8.30
C GLU A 56 12.93 6.38 8.88
N GLY A 57 12.96 5.32 8.06
CA GLY A 57 13.30 3.98 8.52
C GLY A 57 12.25 3.33 9.42
N LYS A 58 11.03 3.87 9.50
CA LYS A 58 9.92 3.30 10.27
C LYS A 58 9.02 2.46 9.38
N PHE A 59 8.51 1.36 9.93
CA PHE A 59 7.69 0.40 9.21
C PHE A 59 6.51 -0.08 10.03
N ARG A 60 5.46 -0.49 9.33
CA ARG A 60 4.38 -1.31 9.89
C ARG A 60 4.29 -2.63 9.13
N ALA A 61 4.40 -3.75 9.83
CA ALA A 61 4.13 -5.07 9.30
C ALA A 61 2.71 -5.51 9.71
N VAL A 62 1.90 -5.88 8.72
CA VAL A 62 0.53 -6.39 8.90
C VAL A 62 0.51 -7.87 8.57
N VAL A 63 0.34 -8.71 9.59
CA VAL A 63 0.32 -10.17 9.48
C VAL A 63 -1.09 -10.65 9.15
N HIS A 64 -1.18 -11.46 8.09
CA HIS A 64 -2.40 -12.07 7.57
C HIS A 64 -2.32 -13.59 7.64
N GLU A 65 -3.18 -14.20 8.45
CA GLU A 65 -3.22 -15.66 8.57
C GLU A 65 -3.92 -16.32 7.36
N GLY A 66 -3.35 -17.40 6.86
CA GLY A 66 -3.84 -18.11 5.67
C GLY A 66 -3.19 -17.65 4.36
N GLY A 67 -2.64 -16.43 4.31
CA GLY A 67 -1.97 -15.90 3.12
C GLY A 67 -2.15 -14.39 2.97
N LEU A 68 -1.71 -13.83 1.84
CA LEU A 68 -1.85 -12.40 1.54
C LEU A 68 -3.31 -12.06 1.16
N PRO A 69 -3.72 -10.79 1.25
CA PRO A 69 -5.00 -10.36 0.69
C PRO A 69 -5.14 -10.74 -0.80
N GLY A 70 -6.26 -11.39 -1.13
CA GLY A 70 -6.50 -11.91 -2.48
C GLY A 70 -5.64 -13.15 -2.85
N ASP A 71 -4.93 -13.74 -1.88
CA ASP A 71 -4.14 -14.96 -2.06
C ASP A 71 -4.05 -15.74 -0.72
N GLY A 72 -5.16 -16.36 -0.33
CA GLY A 72 -5.22 -17.28 0.82
C GLY A 72 -5.59 -16.66 2.18
N TRP A 73 -5.57 -15.32 2.35
CA TRP A 73 -5.96 -14.71 3.62
C TRP A 73 -7.36 -15.15 4.09
N ASN A 74 -7.46 -15.61 5.33
CA ASN A 74 -8.70 -16.10 5.93
C ASN A 74 -9.71 -15.00 6.31
N LYS A 75 -9.38 -13.72 6.08
CA LYS A 75 -10.20 -12.53 6.40
C LYS A 75 -10.49 -12.33 7.90
N LYS A 76 -9.78 -13.03 8.78
CA LYS A 76 -9.84 -12.82 10.24
C LYS A 76 -8.95 -11.65 10.66
N ASN A 77 -8.98 -11.34 11.96
CA ASN A 77 -8.20 -10.27 12.56
C ASN A 77 -6.71 -10.36 12.20
N LYS A 78 -6.13 -9.18 11.97
CA LYS A 78 -4.71 -9.00 11.63
C LYS A 78 -3.91 -8.70 12.89
N ILE A 79 -2.61 -8.95 12.83
CA ILE A 79 -1.65 -8.48 13.84
C ILE A 79 -0.78 -7.40 13.19
N GLU A 80 -0.66 -6.25 13.84
CA GLU A 80 0.21 -5.16 13.39
C GLU A 80 1.43 -5.06 14.30
N LEU A 81 2.61 -4.99 13.69
CA LEU A 81 3.88 -4.76 14.35
C LEU A 81 4.46 -3.46 13.81
N ASN A 82 4.84 -2.54 14.68
CA ASN A 82 5.67 -1.40 14.29
C ASN A 82 7.14 -1.82 14.39
N GLY A 83 7.95 -1.40 13.43
CA GLY A 83 9.37 -1.75 13.38
C GLY A 83 10.21 -0.61 12.83
N GLU A 84 11.52 -0.79 12.94
CA GLU A 84 12.52 0.20 12.54
C GLU A 84 13.61 -0.46 11.69
N SER A 85 14.24 0.34 10.84
CA SER A 85 15.36 -0.07 10.00
C SER A 85 16.54 -0.53 10.85
N THR A 86 17.26 -1.53 10.35
CA THR A 86 18.54 -1.99 10.87
C THR A 86 19.60 -1.85 9.79
N ALA A 87 20.87 -2.14 10.12
CA ALA A 87 21.96 -2.11 9.15
C ALA A 87 21.72 -3.00 7.90
N THR A 88 20.90 -4.06 8.03
CA THR A 88 20.69 -5.05 6.96
C THR A 88 19.22 -5.23 6.55
N GLY A 89 18.29 -4.44 7.11
CA GLY A 89 16.87 -4.58 6.85
C GLY A 89 16.01 -3.88 7.91
N ALA A 90 15.16 -4.62 8.63
CA ALA A 90 14.29 -4.06 9.68
C ALA A 90 14.03 -5.05 10.82
N ALA A 91 13.72 -4.53 12.01
CA ALA A 91 13.33 -5.32 13.17
C ALA A 91 11.98 -4.84 13.71
N PHE A 92 11.12 -5.81 14.07
CA PHE A 92 9.78 -5.59 14.59
C PHE A 92 9.71 -6.21 15.99
N PRO A 93 9.70 -5.38 17.05
CA PRO A 93 9.58 -5.86 18.43
C PRO A 93 8.32 -6.69 18.67
N GLU A 94 8.33 -7.44 19.76
CA GLU A 94 7.24 -8.36 20.08
C GLU A 94 5.94 -7.62 20.43
N VAL A 95 4.83 -8.04 19.81
CA VAL A 95 3.48 -7.62 20.16
C VAL A 95 2.58 -8.85 20.16
N LYS A 96 1.94 -9.14 21.30
CA LYS A 96 1.07 -10.33 21.47
C LYS A 96 1.77 -11.65 21.10
N GLY A 97 3.07 -11.75 21.39
CA GLY A 97 3.93 -12.89 21.07
C GLY A 97 4.30 -13.03 19.58
N PHE A 98 3.96 -12.06 18.74
CA PHE A 98 4.47 -11.97 17.37
C PHE A 98 5.69 -11.07 17.32
N LYS A 99 6.76 -11.54 16.68
CA LYS A 99 8.01 -10.79 16.46
C LYS A 99 8.53 -11.06 15.05
N ALA A 100 9.11 -10.07 14.39
CA ALA A 100 9.67 -10.27 13.05
C ALA A 100 11.01 -9.58 12.84
N THR A 101 11.81 -10.12 11.93
CA THR A 101 13.04 -9.47 11.42
C THR A 101 13.08 -9.64 9.91
N ILE A 102 13.58 -8.63 9.21
CA ILE A 102 13.80 -8.66 7.77
C ILE A 102 15.30 -8.46 7.53
N ALA A 103 15.89 -9.36 6.74
CA ALA A 103 17.25 -9.23 6.24
C ALA A 103 17.38 -9.98 4.91
N GLY A 104 18.12 -9.42 3.95
CA GLY A 104 18.39 -10.10 2.67
C GLY A 104 17.14 -10.46 1.85
N GLY A 105 16.04 -9.72 1.99
CA GLY A 105 14.78 -9.98 1.28
C GLY A 105 13.93 -11.12 1.88
N GLU A 106 14.33 -11.66 3.02
CA GLU A 106 13.56 -12.64 3.77
C GLU A 106 13.08 -12.06 5.10
N MET A 107 11.87 -12.43 5.51
CA MET A 107 11.32 -12.14 6.81
C MET A 107 11.31 -13.40 7.66
N LYS A 108 11.92 -13.35 8.86
CA LYS A 108 11.72 -14.36 9.89
C LYS A 108 10.61 -13.89 10.83
N LEU A 109 9.52 -14.62 10.87
CA LEU A 109 8.35 -14.36 11.73
C LEU A 109 8.30 -15.41 12.84
N ALA A 110 8.30 -14.96 14.09
CA ALA A 110 7.96 -15.76 15.26
C ALA A 110 6.54 -15.44 15.72
N GLU A 111 5.81 -16.44 16.16
CA GLU A 111 4.44 -16.31 16.65
C GLU A 111 4.15 -17.32 17.78
N PRO A 112 3.12 -17.09 18.60
CA PRO A 112 2.81 -17.98 19.71
C PRO A 112 2.48 -19.40 19.26
N GLY A 113 3.14 -20.39 19.87
CA GLY A 113 2.79 -21.81 19.70
C GLY A 113 3.11 -22.39 18.32
N ARG A 114 3.93 -21.73 17.50
CA ARG A 114 4.45 -22.28 16.24
C ARG A 114 5.95 -22.03 16.12
N ASP A 115 6.62 -22.88 15.35
CA ASP A 115 8.01 -22.65 14.98
C ASP A 115 8.13 -21.39 14.12
N ALA A 116 9.27 -20.71 14.25
CA ALA A 116 9.56 -19.52 13.45
C ALA A 116 9.54 -19.85 11.95
N ARG A 117 8.87 -19.00 11.18
CA ARG A 117 8.67 -19.17 9.73
C ARG A 117 9.52 -18.17 8.97
N THR A 118 10.10 -18.62 7.85
CA THR A 118 10.77 -17.74 6.90
C THR A 118 9.83 -17.46 5.73
N LEU A 119 9.57 -16.18 5.49
CA LEU A 119 8.73 -15.68 4.40
C LEU A 119 9.64 -14.97 3.39
N LYS A 120 9.38 -15.20 2.11
CA LYS A 120 10.14 -14.57 1.03
C LYS A 120 9.41 -13.34 0.53
N LYS A 121 10.15 -12.28 0.18
CA LYS A 121 9.58 -11.15 -0.53
C LYS A 121 8.98 -11.62 -1.86
N VAL A 122 7.75 -11.21 -2.16
CA VAL A 122 7.06 -11.56 -3.40
C VAL A 122 6.71 -10.30 -4.18
N LEU A 123 6.86 -10.39 -5.51
CA LEU A 123 6.42 -9.36 -6.44
C LEU A 123 5.29 -9.94 -7.28
N ARG A 124 4.06 -9.52 -6.98
CA ARG A 124 2.87 -9.98 -7.71
C ARG A 124 2.71 -9.18 -9.00
N LYS A 125 2.32 -9.87 -10.06
CA LYS A 125 1.91 -9.26 -11.34
C LYS A 125 0.47 -9.62 -11.61
N SER A 126 -0.32 -8.66 -12.10
CA SER A 126 -1.67 -8.96 -12.55
C SER A 126 -1.62 -9.90 -13.75
N PRO A 127 -2.46 -10.96 -13.80
CA PRO A 127 -2.58 -11.80 -14.99
C PRO A 127 -3.16 -11.04 -16.20
N THR A 128 -3.77 -9.87 -16.00
CA THR A 128 -4.26 -9.01 -17.08
C THR A 128 -3.32 -7.85 -17.43
N LEU A 129 -2.12 -7.81 -16.83
CA LEU A 129 -1.13 -6.77 -17.13
C LEU A 129 -0.69 -6.86 -18.60
N GLY A 130 -0.79 -5.75 -19.33
CA GLY A 130 -0.51 -5.67 -20.76
C GLY A 130 -1.56 -6.33 -21.66
N SER A 131 -2.72 -6.73 -21.13
CA SER A 131 -3.78 -7.34 -21.95
C SER A 131 -4.21 -6.38 -23.05
N LYS A 132 -4.27 -6.89 -24.29
CA LYS A 132 -4.79 -6.11 -25.41
C LYS A 132 -6.27 -5.80 -25.21
N PRO A 133 -6.76 -4.63 -25.68
CA PRO A 133 -8.18 -4.36 -25.73
C PRO A 133 -8.91 -5.49 -26.49
N PRO A 134 -10.00 -6.06 -25.93
CA PRO A 134 -10.78 -7.05 -26.65
C PRO A 134 -11.48 -6.43 -27.86
N GLU A 135 -11.97 -7.26 -28.78
CA GLU A 135 -12.71 -6.79 -29.95
C GLU A 135 -13.92 -5.93 -29.54
N GLY A 136 -14.10 -4.80 -30.22
CA GLY A 136 -15.15 -3.82 -29.93
C GLY A 136 -14.89 -2.93 -28.71
N ALA A 137 -13.76 -3.08 -28.00
CA ALA A 137 -13.42 -2.19 -26.90
C ALA A 137 -13.06 -0.78 -27.39
N ILE A 138 -13.49 0.22 -26.63
CA ILE A 138 -13.07 1.61 -26.83
C ILE A 138 -11.76 1.83 -26.10
N VAL A 139 -10.71 2.19 -26.84
CA VAL A 139 -9.40 2.51 -26.26
C VAL A 139 -9.42 3.94 -25.75
N LEU A 140 -9.43 4.09 -24.43
CA LEU A 140 -9.38 5.41 -23.80
C LEU A 140 -7.98 6.01 -23.85
N PHE A 141 -6.96 5.19 -23.56
CA PHE A 141 -5.55 5.60 -23.51
C PHE A 141 -4.64 4.41 -23.85
N ASP A 142 -3.65 4.63 -24.71
CA ASP A 142 -2.66 3.63 -25.16
C ASP A 142 -1.22 4.15 -25.12
N GLY A 143 -1.01 5.33 -24.51
CA GLY A 143 0.29 6.01 -24.48
C GLY A 143 0.60 6.89 -25.69
N THR A 144 -0.32 7.02 -26.66
CA THR A 144 -0.12 7.92 -27.82
C THR A 144 -0.69 9.32 -27.59
N SER A 145 -1.85 9.43 -26.92
CA SER A 145 -2.52 10.72 -26.69
C SER A 145 -3.48 10.65 -25.50
N ALA A 146 -3.53 11.73 -24.71
CA ALA A 146 -4.52 11.93 -23.64
C ALA A 146 -5.77 12.71 -24.10
N LYS A 147 -6.02 12.85 -25.41
CA LYS A 147 -7.15 13.65 -25.96
C LYS A 147 -8.53 13.23 -25.47
N ASN A 148 -8.69 11.99 -25.03
CA ASN A 148 -9.94 11.46 -24.51
C ASN A 148 -10.19 11.83 -23.03
N PHE A 149 -9.29 12.59 -22.41
CA PHE A 149 -9.30 12.92 -20.99
C PHE A 149 -9.26 14.43 -20.71
N LYS A 150 -9.78 14.84 -19.54
CA LYS A 150 -9.76 16.21 -19.03
C LYS A 150 -9.46 16.29 -17.51
N PRO A 151 -8.43 17.04 -17.09
CA PRO A 151 -7.28 17.44 -17.91
C PRO A 151 -6.59 16.20 -18.51
N GLY A 152 -6.22 16.25 -19.78
CA GLY A 152 -5.47 15.19 -20.47
C GLY A 152 -3.98 15.50 -20.47
N LYS A 153 -3.27 15.14 -19.39
CA LYS A 153 -1.82 15.37 -19.25
C LYS A 153 -1.07 14.05 -19.38
N MET A 154 0.08 14.08 -20.05
CA MET A 154 0.98 12.93 -20.16
C MET A 154 2.32 13.24 -19.54
N SER A 155 2.94 12.24 -18.92
CA SER A 155 4.35 12.28 -18.51
C SER A 155 5.27 12.07 -19.71
N GLU A 156 6.56 12.37 -19.55
CA GLU A 156 7.59 12.19 -20.59
C GLU A 156 7.70 10.72 -21.06
N ASP A 157 7.48 9.78 -20.13
CA ASP A 157 7.45 8.34 -20.41
C ASP A 157 6.08 7.83 -20.87
N LYS A 158 5.23 8.72 -21.38
CA LYS A 158 3.98 8.42 -22.08
C LYS A 158 2.89 7.77 -21.23
N LEU A 159 2.84 8.07 -19.93
CA LEU A 159 1.71 7.67 -19.08
C LEU A 159 0.73 8.81 -18.87
N LEU A 160 -0.55 8.45 -18.67
CA LEU A 160 -1.58 9.41 -18.30
C LEU A 160 -1.35 9.86 -16.85
N MET A 161 -1.26 11.17 -16.62
CA MET A 161 -1.09 11.73 -15.28
C MET A 161 -2.40 11.68 -14.48
N GLN A 162 -2.28 11.56 -13.16
CA GLN A 162 -3.41 11.53 -12.23
C GLN A 162 -4.33 12.77 -12.35
N GLY A 163 -5.56 12.63 -11.85
CA GLY A 163 -6.55 13.72 -11.85
C GLY A 163 -7.28 13.92 -13.19
N ALA A 164 -7.20 12.94 -14.09
CA ALA A 164 -7.84 12.95 -15.40
C ALA A 164 -9.21 12.26 -15.38
N ASN A 165 -10.22 12.85 -16.03
CA ASN A 165 -11.53 12.23 -16.26
C ASN A 165 -11.73 11.95 -17.74
N SER A 166 -12.37 10.83 -18.09
CA SER A 166 -12.77 10.62 -19.49
C SER A 166 -13.75 11.72 -19.94
N ILE A 167 -13.60 12.16 -21.19
CA ILE A 167 -14.53 13.11 -21.81
C ILE A 167 -15.85 12.40 -22.12
N GLN A 168 -15.76 11.23 -22.77
CA GLN A 168 -16.91 10.36 -22.99
C GLN A 168 -17.43 9.83 -21.65
N ARG A 169 -18.75 9.76 -21.52
CA ARG A 169 -19.43 9.15 -20.38
C ARG A 169 -19.89 7.75 -20.75
N PHE A 170 -19.83 6.85 -19.77
CA PHE A 170 -20.20 5.45 -19.93
C PHE A 170 -21.30 5.10 -18.93
N GLY A 171 -22.27 4.29 -19.37
CA GLY A 171 -23.27 3.66 -18.49
C GLY A 171 -22.69 2.40 -17.86
N SER A 172 -23.39 1.28 -17.93
CA SER A 172 -22.82 -0.03 -17.56
C SER A 172 -21.68 -0.40 -18.50
N HIS A 173 -20.51 -0.72 -17.94
CA HIS A 173 -19.31 -1.04 -18.72
C HIS A 173 -18.37 -1.97 -17.96
N LYS A 174 -17.41 -2.54 -18.69
CA LYS A 174 -16.22 -3.21 -18.13
C LYS A 174 -15.00 -2.34 -18.43
N LEU A 175 -14.24 -2.01 -17.39
CA LEU A 175 -13.03 -1.19 -17.52
C LEU A 175 -11.79 -2.06 -17.24
N HIS A 176 -10.81 -1.98 -18.12
CA HIS A 176 -9.44 -2.44 -17.84
C HIS A 176 -8.57 -1.20 -17.63
N ILE A 177 -7.81 -1.18 -16.54
CA ILE A 177 -6.89 -0.09 -16.21
C ILE A 177 -5.63 -0.67 -15.60
N GLU A 178 -4.50 -0.14 -16.05
CA GLU A 178 -3.20 -0.37 -15.46
C GLU A 178 -2.70 0.96 -14.90
N PHE A 179 -2.15 0.92 -13.70
CA PHE A 179 -1.67 2.10 -13.03
C PHE A 179 -0.37 1.78 -12.29
N ARG A 180 0.43 2.81 -12.10
CA ARG A 180 1.58 2.80 -11.20
C ARG A 180 1.39 3.93 -10.20
N LEU A 181 1.75 3.67 -8.95
CA LEU A 181 1.77 4.70 -7.91
C LEU A 181 3.19 5.24 -7.79
N PRO A 182 3.37 6.56 -7.62
CA PRO A 182 4.64 7.07 -7.17
C PRO A 182 4.93 6.54 -5.76
N TYR A 183 6.20 6.42 -5.41
CA TYR A 183 6.58 6.08 -4.05
C TYR A 183 6.75 7.33 -3.20
N GLN A 184 5.96 7.43 -2.13
CA GLN A 184 6.16 8.39 -1.06
C GLN A 184 5.76 7.68 0.25
N PRO A 185 6.74 7.30 1.09
CA PRO A 185 6.46 6.67 2.37
C PRO A 185 5.91 7.69 3.37
#